data_AF-A0A7Y9ZCI1-F1
#
_entry.id   AF-A0A7Y9ZCI1-F1
#
_cell.length_a   1.000
_cell.length_b   1.000
_cell.length_c   1.000
_cell.angle_alpha   90.00
_cell.angle_beta   90.00
_cell.angle_gamma   90.00
#
_symmetry.space_group_name_H-M   'P 1'
#
loop_
_entity.id
_entity.type
_entity.pdbx_description
1 polymer ?
#
loop_
_entity_poly.entity_id
_entity_poly.type
_entity_poly.pdbx_seq_one_letter_code
_entity_poly.pdbx_strand_id
1 'polypeptide(L)' 'MNSSIPWAGLIPVAVLIVGFMIYCIVDIARHDVKHLPKWAWIVISCASIPVGGIIYLLVGRDSNRS' A
#
# COMPACT_ATOMS: atom_id res chain seq x y z
N MET A 1 -12.16 20.86 -24.93
CA MET A 1 -12.42 19.98 -23.77
C MET A 1 -11.54 20.46 -22.63
N ASN A 2 -12.04 21.44 -21.89
CA ASN A 2 -11.37 22.10 -20.77
C ASN A 2 -11.67 21.30 -19.50
N SER A 3 -10.69 20.50 -19.09
CA SER A 3 -10.78 19.64 -17.91
C SER A 3 -10.83 20.49 -16.65
N SER A 4 -12.04 20.80 -16.17
CA SER A 4 -12.33 21.40 -14.85
C SER A 4 -12.04 20.46 -13.69
N ILE A 5 -11.09 19.53 -13.88
CA ILE A 5 -10.62 18.62 -12.86
C ILE A 5 -10.07 19.49 -11.72
N PRO A 6 -10.59 19.38 -10.49
CA PRO A 6 -10.06 20.11 -9.35
C PRO A 6 -8.76 19.45 -8.93
N TRP A 7 -7.68 19.71 -9.67
CA TRP A 7 -6.34 19.18 -9.44
C TRP A 7 -5.89 19.37 -7.98
N ALA A 8 -6.30 20.48 -7.35
CA ALA A 8 -6.10 20.76 -5.94
C ALA A 8 -6.66 19.67 -4.99
N GLY A 9 -7.75 18.99 -5.36
CA GLY A 9 -8.33 17.88 -4.59
C GLY A 9 -7.71 16.51 -4.90
N LEU A 10 -7.17 16.32 -6.11
CA LEU A 10 -6.52 15.06 -6.50
C LEU A 10 -5.11 14.93 -5.94
N ILE A 11 -4.39 16.05 -5.79
CA ILE A 11 -3.04 16.08 -5.21
C ILE A 11 -2.97 15.39 -3.84
N PRO A 12 -3.78 15.75 -2.82
CA PRO A 12 -3.69 15.09 -1.52
C PRO A 12 -4.06 13.61 -1.58
N VAL A 13 -5.02 13.22 -2.44
CA VAL A 13 -5.39 11.82 -2.63
C VAL A 13 -4.23 11.03 -3.24
N ALA A 14 -3.58 11.56 -4.28
CA ALA A 14 -2.41 10.95 -4.89
C ALA A 14 -1.26 10.80 -3.89
N VAL A 15 -0.99 11.84 -3.08
CA VAL A 15 0.03 11.80 -2.03
C VAL A 15 -0.28 10.73 -0.99
N LEU A 16 -1.55 10.59 -0.58
CA LEU A 16 -1.96 9.54 0.36
C LEU A 16 -1.77 8.15 -0.23
N ILE A 17 -2.15 7.92 -1.50
CA ILE A 17 -1.99 6.63 -2.16
C ILE A 17 -0.51 6.26 -2.28
N VAL A 18 0.33 7.20 -2.74
CA VAL A 18 1.77 6.99 -2.88
C VAL A 18 2.43 6.78 -1.52
N GLY A 19 2.11 7.62 -0.54
CA GLY A 19 2.62 7.49 0.83
C GLY A 19 2.21 6.17 1.48
N PHE A 20 0.97 5.73 1.29
CA PHE A 20 0.47 4.45 1.77
C PHE A 20 1.19 3.26 1.13
N MET A 21 1.48 3.34 -0.17
CA MET A 21 2.21 2.30 -0.87
C MET A 21 3.66 2.20 -0.39
N ILE A 22 4.35 3.33 -0.25
CA ILE A 22 5.71 3.38 0.31
C ILE A 22 5.69 2.82 1.74
N TYR A 23 4.71 3.22 2.54
CA TYR A 23 4.53 2.70 3.90
C TYR A 23 4.40 1.18 3.91
N CYS A 24 3.52 0.60 3.08
CA CYS A 24 3.35 -0.86 3.00
C CYS A 24 4.65 -1.57 2.59
N ILE A 25 5.37 -1.05 1.60
CA ILE A 25 6.64 -1.65 1.14
C ILE A 25 7.70 -1.60 2.25
N VAL A 26 7.83 -0.45 2.92
CA VAL A 26 8.77 -0.29 4.05
C VAL A 26 8.37 -1.20 5.22
N ASP A 27 7.08 -1.36 5.48
CA ASP A 27 6.55 -2.26 6.51
C ASP A 27 6.94 -3.71 6.20
N ILE A 28 6.68 -4.17 4.97
CA ILE A 28 7.04 -5.51 4.48
C ILE A 28 8.55 -5.76 4.56
N ALA A 29 9.36 -4.76 4.23
CA ALA A 29 10.80 -4.89 4.27
C ALA A 29 11.32 -5.04 5.71
N ARG A 30 10.81 -4.21 6.62
CA ARG A 30 11.29 -4.11 8.00
C ARG A 30 10.73 -5.18 8.94
N HIS A 31 9.56 -5.73 8.64
CA HIS A 31 8.89 -6.68 9.52
C HIS A 31 8.77 -8.07 8.90
N ASP A 32 8.51 -9.06 9.73
CA ASP A 32 8.16 -10.39 9.26
C ASP A 32 6.74 -10.41 8.70
N VAL A 33 6.58 -11.20 7.65
CA VAL A 33 5.34 -11.31 6.90
C VAL A 33 4.83 -12.74 7.00
N LYS A 34 3.52 -12.89 7.13
CA LYS A 34 2.85 -14.19 7.19
C LYS A 34 2.37 -14.64 5.82
N HIS A 35 2.17 -15.96 5.71
CA HIS A 35 1.59 -16.71 4.57
C HIS A 35 2.41 -16.72 3.28
N LEU A 36 3.00 -15.59 2.88
CA LEU A 36 3.71 -15.42 1.62
C LEU A 36 5.05 -14.73 1.84
N PRO A 37 6.05 -14.96 0.96
CA PRO A 37 7.34 -14.29 1.05
C PRO A 37 7.22 -12.78 0.78
N LYS A 38 8.16 -11.98 1.33
CA LYS A 38 8.14 -10.51 1.27
C LYS A 38 7.90 -9.94 -0.14
N TRP A 39 8.56 -10.50 -1.14
CA TRP A 39 8.42 -10.06 -2.53
C TRP A 39 7.01 -10.26 -3.10
N ALA A 40 6.32 -11.34 -2.73
CA ALA A 40 4.95 -11.60 -3.17
C ALA A 40 3.97 -10.54 -2.62
N TRP A 41 4.12 -10.13 -1.37
CA TRP A 41 3.30 -9.07 -0.78
C TRP A 41 3.53 -7.69 -1.42
N ILE A 42 4.76 -7.39 -1.83
CA ILE A 42 5.08 -6.17 -2.60
C ILE A 42 4.37 -6.20 -3.95
N VAL A 43 4.43 -7.33 -4.67
CA VAL A 43 3.76 -7.49 -5.97
C VAL A 43 2.25 -7.33 -5.84
N ILE A 44 1.63 -7.96 -4.83
CA ILE A 44 0.17 -7.86 -4.58
C ILE A 44 -0.22 -6.41 -4.26
N SER A 45 0.55 -5.74 -3.41
CA SER A 45 0.31 -4.34 -3.03
C SER A 45 0.43 -3.39 -4.22
N CYS A 46 1.34 -3.67 -5.17
CA CYS A 46 1.55 -2.87 -6.37
C CYS A 46 0.54 -3.18 -7.49
N ALA A 47 0.14 -4.44 -7.64
CA ALA A 47 -0.82 -4.87 -8.66
C ALA A 47 -2.26 -4.43 -8.36
N SER A 48 -2.60 -4.24 -7.08
CA SER A 48 -3.95 -3.91 -6.64
C SER A 48 -3.94 -2.69 -5.72
N ILE A 49 -3.54 -1.53 -6.23
CA ILE A 49 -3.49 -0.31 -5.40
C ILE A 49 -4.91 0.24 -5.23
N PRO A 50 -5.38 0.56 -4.01
CA PRO A 50 -4.75 0.37 -2.69
C PRO A 50 -5.12 -0.96 -2.00
N VAL A 51 -6.05 -1.72 -2.58
CA VAL A 51 -6.65 -2.95 -1.99
C VAL A 51 -5.61 -3.97 -1.54
N GLY A 52 -4.58 -4.25 -2.33
CA GLY A 52 -3.50 -5.18 -2.02
C GLY A 52 -2.71 -4.79 -0.77
N GLY A 53 -2.50 -3.49 -0.53
CA GLY A 53 -1.89 -2.99 0.71
C GLY A 53 -2.81 -3.20 1.92
N ILE A 54 -4.13 -3.06 1.75
CA ILE A 54 -5.11 -3.36 2.79
C ILE A 54 -5.11 -4.86 3.12
N ILE A 55 -5.09 -5.72 2.10
CA ILE A 55 -5.01 -7.19 2.29
C ILE A 55 -3.71 -7.56 3.01
N TYR A 56 -2.58 -6.94 2.64
CA TYR A 56 -1.33 -7.13 3.36
C TYR A 56 -1.47 -6.78 4.85
N LEU A 57 -2.01 -5.59 5.17
CA LEU A 57 -2.14 -5.14 6.56
C LEU A 57 -3.05 -6.04 7.41
N LEU A 58 -4.08 -6.64 6.80
CA LEU A 58 -5.04 -7.50 7.49
C LEU A 58 -4.56 -8.95 7.62
N VAL A 59 -3.95 -9.50 6.57
CA VAL A 59 -3.64 -10.94 6.45
C VAL A 59 -2.14 -11.21 6.45
N GLY A 60 -1.38 -10.41 5.70
CA GLY A 60 0.06 -10.60 5.53
C GLY A 60 0.92 -10.08 6.67
N ARG A 61 0.40 -9.14 7.46
CA ARG A 61 1.12 -8.50 8.57
C ARG A 61 1.18 -9.44 9.76
N ASP A 62 2.39 -9.69 10.25
CA ASP A 62 2.55 -10.47 11.48
C ASP A 62 1.90 -9.73 12.67
N SER A 63 1.00 -10.44 13.35
CA SER A 63 0.22 -9.93 14.48
C SER A 63 0.99 -9.90 15.79
N ASN A 64 2.15 -10.58 15.87
CA ASN A 64 3.02 -10.65 17.04
C ASN A 64 4.00 -9.46 17.12
N ARG A 65 3.55 -8.26 16.70
CA ARG A 65 4.21 -6.99 17.01
C ARG A 65 3.86 -6.60 18.46
N SER A 66 4.27 -7.44 19.41
CA SER A 66 4.17 -7.20 20.85
C SER A 66 5.38 -6.41 21.34
#